data_AF-A0A7H8NG34-F1
#
_entry.id   AF-A0A7H8NG34-F1
#
_cell.length_a   1.000
_cell.length_b   1.000
_cell.length_c   1.000
_cell.angle_alpha   90.00
_cell.angle_beta   90.00
_cell.angle_gamma   90.00
#
_symmetry.space_group_name_H-M   'P 1'
#
loop_
_entity.id
_entity.type
_entity.pdbx_description
1 polymer ?
#
loop_
_entity_poly.entity_id
_entity_poly.type
_entity_poly.pdbx_seq_one_letter_code
_entity_poly.pdbx_strand_id
1 'polypeptide(L)'
;MTRACPACGAANEETDDFCGNCGGYLGWSAPPPAPGVGSAPGGAAPHGADGAPEDADGAASPRPHRRTPATDAGPDASAPTASARPAAPQGPAAPDRAAPATEAPEPEAPATRPPDAGPTAAPAATAGDTPAGSTPPRPDPPPSDAQRTARAARSTPAPEPIRPGPASAPPESEAPRPVKPAKAVAPRPTVRPVTTDDPTTGIPCPACRAPNPPHRRFCRRCAAPLASVAARAPLPWWRTLWPLRRRTRARSGRLVRLFVILTVVAALCVGGYLLLPVARHVFEDTRDKLKKPKAVTPTRTSASAEVAGHPAGNTTDELRNRYWGAPSPGATVTYTFAKPFRLVELIVTNGASASRQEYARQGRALRMDMEVVAKDGQITRKRLDLADKPGSQTFHVGVSNATSIRLTLASPAGLTPGRHLALAEVEFFRRP
;
A
#
# COMPACT_ATOMS: atom_id res chain seq x y z
N MET A 1 37.66 -67.54 10.50
CA MET A 1 37.67 -67.54 11.97
C MET A 1 36.34 -66.95 12.43
N THR A 2 35.75 -67.45 13.52
CA THR A 2 34.42 -67.01 13.99
C THR A 2 34.56 -66.27 15.31
N ARG A 3 33.77 -65.21 15.51
CA ARG A 3 33.73 -64.43 16.76
C ARG A 3 32.43 -64.67 17.51
N ALA A 4 32.52 -64.89 18.82
CA ALA A 4 31.34 -65.05 19.66
C ALA A 4 30.75 -63.68 20.02
N CYS A 5 29.43 -63.55 19.91
CA CYS A 5 28.74 -62.34 20.35
C CYS A 5 28.80 -62.21 21.88
N PRO A 6 29.29 -61.10 22.45
CA PRO A 6 29.38 -60.94 23.90
C PRO A 6 28.00 -60.88 24.59
N ALA A 7 26.94 -60.53 23.85
CA ALA A 7 25.59 -60.41 24.41
C ALA A 7 24.82 -61.75 24.47
N CYS A 8 25.05 -62.67 23.51
CA CYS A 8 24.26 -63.90 23.42
C CYS A 8 25.07 -65.18 23.12
N GLY A 9 26.38 -65.09 22.95
CA GLY A 9 27.27 -66.23 22.71
C GLY A 9 27.21 -66.84 21.31
N ALA A 10 26.35 -66.34 20.41
CA ALA A 10 26.26 -66.87 19.05
C ALA A 10 27.55 -66.64 18.26
N ALA A 11 27.98 -67.64 17.49
CA ALA A 11 29.11 -67.52 16.57
C ALA A 11 28.70 -66.69 15.34
N ASN A 12 29.53 -65.71 14.97
CA ASN A 12 29.34 -64.87 13.79
C ASN A 12 30.64 -64.87 12.98
N GLU A 13 30.57 -64.55 11.70
CA GLU A 13 31.76 -64.37 10.88
C GLU A 13 32.56 -63.15 11.37
N GLU A 14 33.87 -63.17 11.18
CA GLU A 14 34.74 -62.09 11.66
C GLU A 14 34.43 -60.74 11.02
N THR A 15 33.87 -60.75 9.81
CA THR A 15 33.41 -59.56 9.08
C THR A 15 32.00 -59.11 9.44
N ASP A 16 31.27 -59.80 10.32
CA ASP A 16 29.88 -59.47 10.65
C ASP A 16 29.82 -58.37 11.71
N ASP A 17 29.48 -57.14 11.37
CA ASP A 17 29.39 -56.03 12.32
C ASP A 17 28.28 -56.18 13.39
N PHE A 18 27.31 -57.07 13.15
CA PHE A 18 26.19 -57.32 14.07
C PHE A 18 25.94 -58.81 14.23
N CYS A 19 25.52 -59.22 15.42
CA CYS A 19 25.18 -60.62 15.68
C CYS A 19 23.90 -61.03 14.96
N GLY A 20 23.97 -62.08 14.14
CA GLY A 20 22.83 -62.60 13.38
C GLY A 20 21.69 -63.16 14.24
N ASN A 21 21.96 -63.52 15.51
CA ASN A 21 20.96 -64.08 16.43
C ASN A 21 20.23 -62.99 17.23
N CYS A 22 20.96 -62.06 17.86
CA CYS A 22 20.36 -61.07 18.77
C CYS A 22 20.43 -59.62 18.30
N GLY A 23 21.07 -59.35 17.15
CA GLY A 23 21.22 -58.00 16.58
C GLY A 23 22.20 -57.09 17.32
N GLY A 24 22.98 -57.60 18.27
CA GLY A 24 23.97 -56.81 19.01
C GLY A 24 25.16 -56.40 18.15
N TYR A 25 25.59 -55.13 18.23
CA TYR A 25 26.76 -54.63 17.50
C TYR A 25 28.06 -55.23 18.05
N LEU A 26 28.87 -55.81 17.17
CA LEU A 26 30.09 -56.56 17.52
C LEU A 26 31.38 -55.72 17.41
N GLY A 27 31.30 -54.50 16.86
CA GLY A 27 32.45 -53.64 16.58
C GLY A 27 33.26 -53.19 17.79
N TRP A 28 32.71 -53.29 19.01
CA TRP A 28 33.44 -52.98 20.26
C TRP A 28 34.43 -54.08 20.66
N SER A 29 34.37 -55.24 19.99
CA SER A 29 35.21 -56.42 20.26
C SER A 29 36.30 -56.62 19.20
N ALA A 30 36.43 -55.71 18.24
CA ALA A 30 37.49 -55.74 17.24
C ALA A 30 38.71 -54.95 17.75
N PRO A 31 39.94 -55.50 17.72
CA PRO A 31 41.13 -54.69 17.90
C PRO A 31 41.20 -53.63 16.79
N PRO A 32 41.57 -52.37 17.09
CA PRO A 32 41.59 -51.30 16.10
C PRO A 32 42.58 -51.61 14.96
N PRO A 33 42.21 -51.38 13.69
CA PRO A 33 43.16 -51.50 12.58
C PRO A 33 44.26 -50.43 12.71
N ALA A 34 45.50 -50.81 12.45
CA ALA A 34 46.65 -49.89 12.47
C ALA A 34 46.44 -48.74 11.45
N PRO A 35 46.80 -47.49 11.78
CA PRO A 35 46.56 -46.34 10.91
C PRO A 35 47.46 -46.40 9.66
N GLY A 36 46.82 -46.58 8.49
CA GLY A 36 47.43 -46.50 7.17
C GLY A 36 47.17 -45.14 6.51
N VAL A 37 48.24 -44.63 5.90
CA VAL A 37 48.46 -43.35 5.21
C VAL A 37 47.36 -42.99 4.20
N GLY A 38 46.98 -41.70 4.18
CA GLY A 38 45.81 -41.19 3.44
C GLY A 38 46.00 -40.99 1.92
N SER A 39 44.89 -40.61 1.27
CA SER A 39 44.86 -39.89 -0.01
C SER A 39 43.47 -39.28 -0.24
N ALA A 40 43.42 -37.96 -0.41
CA ALA A 40 42.32 -37.22 -1.04
C ALA A 40 42.66 -36.99 -2.52
N PRO A 41 41.65 -36.86 -3.41
CA PRO A 41 41.49 -35.58 -4.14
C PRO A 41 39.99 -35.30 -4.43
N GLY A 42 39.51 -34.13 -4.86
CA GLY A 42 40.09 -32.87 -5.31
C GLY A 42 38.91 -32.00 -5.82
N GLY A 43 38.99 -30.68 -5.64
CA GLY A 43 37.93 -29.74 -6.05
C GLY A 43 38.04 -29.29 -7.51
N ALA A 44 36.93 -28.80 -8.06
CA ALA A 44 36.88 -27.94 -9.25
C ALA A 44 35.71 -26.94 -9.12
N ALA A 45 36.01 -25.66 -9.34
CA ALA A 45 35.09 -24.52 -9.36
C ALA A 45 34.61 -24.22 -10.82
N PRO A 46 33.60 -23.36 -11.03
CA PRO A 46 32.81 -23.30 -12.26
C PRO A 46 33.32 -22.28 -13.29
N HIS A 47 33.01 -22.53 -14.57
CA HIS A 47 33.15 -21.59 -15.68
C HIS A 47 31.86 -20.76 -15.86
N GLY A 48 32.00 -19.46 -16.12
CA GLY A 48 30.97 -18.62 -16.71
C GLY A 48 31.39 -18.12 -18.10
N ALA A 49 30.40 -17.80 -18.95
CA ALA A 49 30.45 -16.78 -20.00
C ALA A 49 29.07 -16.63 -20.67
N ASP A 50 28.54 -15.41 -20.60
CA ASP A 50 27.96 -14.56 -21.66
C ASP A 50 26.76 -14.98 -22.54
N GLY A 51 25.82 -14.03 -22.68
CA GLY A 51 24.90 -13.91 -23.83
C GLY A 51 23.45 -13.56 -23.48
N ALA A 52 23.04 -12.31 -23.72
CA ALA A 52 21.64 -11.84 -23.77
C ALA A 52 21.31 -11.36 -25.21
N PRO A 53 20.07 -10.94 -25.53
CA PRO A 53 19.02 -11.71 -26.23
C PRO A 53 18.76 -11.24 -27.68
N GLU A 54 18.06 -12.06 -28.47
CA GLU A 54 17.49 -11.66 -29.78
C GLU A 54 15.95 -11.84 -29.80
N ASP A 55 15.30 -10.81 -30.32
CA ASP A 55 13.87 -10.65 -30.56
C ASP A 55 13.37 -11.50 -31.76
N ALA A 56 12.09 -11.88 -31.73
CA ALA A 56 11.39 -12.48 -32.86
C ALA A 56 10.02 -11.83 -33.10
N ASP A 57 9.87 -11.25 -34.28
CA ASP A 57 8.66 -10.70 -34.90
C ASP A 57 7.73 -11.77 -35.50
N GLY A 58 6.45 -11.40 -35.64
CA GLY A 58 5.72 -11.63 -36.91
C GLY A 58 4.41 -12.43 -36.86
N ALA A 59 3.27 -11.73 -36.93
CA ALA A 59 2.04 -12.28 -37.52
C ALA A 59 1.17 -11.17 -38.16
N ALA A 60 0.71 -11.45 -39.37
CA ALA A 60 0.16 -10.54 -40.38
C ALA A 60 -1.39 -10.39 -40.33
N SER A 61 -1.90 -9.36 -41.00
CA SER A 61 -3.33 -9.18 -41.37
C SER A 61 -3.44 -8.68 -42.82
N PRO A 62 -4.45 -9.12 -43.60
CA PRO A 62 -4.80 -8.48 -44.87
C PRO A 62 -6.17 -7.78 -44.85
N ARG A 63 -6.27 -6.70 -45.66
CA ARG A 63 -7.53 -6.02 -46.08
C ARG A 63 -8.20 -6.76 -47.25
N PRO A 64 -9.45 -6.40 -47.63
CA PRO A 64 -9.59 -5.69 -48.92
C PRO A 64 -10.74 -4.63 -49.07
N HIS A 65 -10.49 -3.80 -50.08
CA HIS A 65 -11.22 -2.85 -50.96
C HIS A 65 -12.75 -2.55 -50.95
N ARG A 66 -13.03 -1.22 -51.05
CA ARG A 66 -13.92 -0.42 -51.94
C ARG A 66 -15.05 -1.10 -52.75
N ARG A 67 -16.23 -0.44 -52.77
CA ARG A 67 -16.95 0.10 -53.97
C ARG A 67 -18.25 0.86 -53.59
N THR A 68 -18.51 1.99 -54.26
CA THR A 68 -19.83 2.64 -54.49
C THR A 68 -20.24 2.40 -55.95
N PRO A 69 -21.54 2.38 -56.34
CA PRO A 69 -22.21 3.61 -56.83
C PRO A 69 -23.76 3.75 -56.67
N ALA A 70 -24.23 5.01 -56.71
CA ALA A 70 -25.38 5.66 -57.39
C ALA A 70 -26.87 5.18 -57.34
N THR A 71 -27.73 6.18 -56.98
CA THR A 71 -29.05 6.64 -57.52
C THR A 71 -30.26 5.70 -57.68
N ASP A 72 -31.43 6.07 -57.10
CA ASP A 72 -32.61 6.52 -57.89
C ASP A 72 -33.74 7.22 -57.08
N ALA A 73 -34.48 8.07 -57.81
CA ALA A 73 -35.77 8.79 -57.68
C ALA A 73 -36.67 8.81 -56.40
N GLY A 74 -37.28 10.00 -56.15
CA GLY A 74 -38.41 10.27 -55.23
C GLY A 74 -39.80 9.94 -55.84
N PRO A 75 -40.91 10.69 -55.59
CA PRO A 75 -41.19 11.79 -54.66
C PRO A 75 -42.46 11.53 -53.77
N ASP A 76 -42.78 12.41 -52.81
CA ASP A 76 -44.19 12.82 -52.61
C ASP A 76 -44.35 14.09 -51.76
N ALA A 77 -45.30 14.90 -52.21
CA ALA A 77 -45.63 16.24 -51.75
C ALA A 77 -46.61 16.23 -50.57
N SER A 78 -46.61 17.29 -49.75
CA SER A 78 -47.81 18.05 -49.36
C SER A 78 -47.48 19.14 -48.34
N ALA A 79 -47.62 20.40 -48.78
CA ALA A 79 -48.01 21.53 -47.94
C ALA A 79 -49.53 21.75 -48.11
N PRO A 80 -50.20 22.43 -47.16
CA PRO A 80 -50.71 23.77 -47.50
C PRO A 80 -50.67 24.82 -46.37
N THR A 81 -50.23 26.02 -46.78
CA THR A 81 -50.76 27.40 -46.64
C THR A 81 -51.73 27.86 -45.50
N ALA A 82 -51.28 28.93 -44.82
CA ALA A 82 -51.91 30.21 -44.39
C ALA A 82 -53.16 30.33 -43.47
N SER A 83 -53.02 31.20 -42.45
CA SER A 83 -53.89 32.31 -41.99
C SER A 83 -53.66 32.56 -40.48
N ALA A 84 -53.82 33.71 -39.83
CA ALA A 84 -54.01 35.12 -40.14
C ALA A 84 -53.89 35.87 -38.78
N ARG A 85 -53.57 37.16 -38.81
CA ARG A 85 -53.53 38.10 -37.65
C ARG A 85 -54.95 38.52 -37.23
N PRO A 86 -55.19 38.90 -35.96
CA PRO A 86 -55.60 40.29 -35.64
C PRO A 86 -54.89 40.80 -34.35
N ALA A 87 -54.35 42.03 -34.28
CA ALA A 87 -54.98 43.35 -34.07
C ALA A 87 -55.37 43.61 -32.60
N ALA A 88 -54.86 44.73 -32.08
CA ALA A 88 -55.00 45.27 -30.71
C ALA A 88 -56.34 45.99 -30.47
N PRO A 89 -56.57 46.50 -29.25
CA PRO A 89 -57.11 47.85 -29.09
C PRO A 89 -56.30 48.76 -28.13
N GLN A 90 -56.42 50.06 -28.41
CA GLN A 90 -55.79 51.23 -27.78
C GLN A 90 -56.58 51.68 -26.52
N GLY A 91 -55.92 52.12 -25.44
CA GLY A 91 -55.86 53.54 -24.99
C GLY A 91 -56.60 53.75 -23.64
N PRO A 92 -56.51 54.91 -22.92
CA PRO A 92 -55.73 56.13 -23.21
C PRO A 92 -54.98 56.80 -22.01
N ALA A 93 -54.17 57.81 -22.38
CA ALA A 93 -53.92 59.13 -21.76
C ALA A 93 -53.08 59.31 -20.46
N ALA A 94 -52.01 60.10 -20.64
CA ALA A 94 -51.26 60.87 -19.64
C ALA A 94 -52.04 62.10 -19.12
N PRO A 95 -51.47 62.91 -18.20
CA PRO A 95 -50.77 64.10 -18.71
C PRO A 95 -49.52 64.56 -17.92
N ASP A 96 -48.63 65.22 -18.70
CA ASP A 96 -47.92 66.48 -18.46
C ASP A 96 -46.84 66.68 -17.38
N ARG A 97 -45.61 66.87 -17.91
CA ARG A 97 -44.84 68.15 -17.94
C ARG A 97 -43.96 68.49 -16.73
N ALA A 98 -42.63 68.50 -16.94
CA ALA A 98 -41.80 69.72 -17.01
C ALA A 98 -40.31 69.40 -16.77
N ALA A 99 -39.48 69.72 -17.77
CA ALA A 99 -38.05 70.04 -17.56
C ALA A 99 -37.91 71.50 -17.10
N PRO A 100 -36.75 71.88 -16.55
CA PRO A 100 -35.87 72.70 -17.38
C PRO A 100 -34.39 72.27 -17.36
N ALA A 101 -33.68 72.75 -18.37
CA ALA A 101 -32.23 72.70 -18.55
C ALA A 101 -31.49 73.60 -17.54
N THR A 102 -30.18 73.37 -17.36
CA THR A 102 -29.08 74.33 -17.70
C THR A 102 -27.75 73.97 -17.00
N GLU A 103 -26.66 74.18 -17.76
CA GLU A 103 -25.25 74.43 -17.40
C GLU A 103 -24.29 73.35 -16.88
N ALA A 104 -23.30 73.06 -17.74
CA ALA A 104 -21.92 72.76 -17.38
C ALA A 104 -21.19 74.05 -16.92
N PRO A 105 -20.11 73.93 -16.12
CA PRO A 105 -18.80 74.26 -16.70
C PRO A 105 -17.63 73.38 -16.21
N GLU A 106 -16.68 73.14 -17.11
CA GLU A 106 -15.25 72.85 -16.89
C GLU A 106 -14.54 73.91 -17.78
N PRO A 107 -13.45 74.60 -17.37
CA PRO A 107 -12.13 73.99 -17.14
C PRO A 107 -11.18 74.68 -16.13
N GLU A 108 -10.16 73.94 -15.66
CA GLU A 108 -8.74 74.33 -15.73
C GLU A 108 -7.82 73.36 -14.96
N ALA A 109 -6.83 72.82 -15.67
CA ALA A 109 -5.50 72.51 -15.13
C ALA A 109 -4.55 73.67 -15.52
N PRO A 110 -3.44 73.87 -14.80
CA PRO A 110 -2.17 73.62 -15.49
C PRO A 110 -0.99 73.11 -14.62
N ALA A 111 -0.19 72.24 -15.27
CA ALA A 111 1.27 72.33 -15.47
C ALA A 111 2.31 71.88 -14.41
N THR A 112 3.11 70.90 -14.87
CA THR A 112 4.60 70.89 -15.02
C THR A 112 5.57 70.47 -13.90
N ARG A 113 6.16 69.29 -14.16
CA ARG A 113 7.60 68.88 -14.25
C ARG A 113 8.52 68.67 -13.03
N PRO A 114 9.53 67.77 -13.20
CA PRO A 114 10.46 67.26 -12.18
C PRO A 114 11.83 67.95 -12.21
N PRO A 115 12.79 67.51 -11.37
CA PRO A 115 14.13 67.22 -11.91
C PRO A 115 14.82 65.95 -11.36
N ASP A 116 15.40 65.23 -12.32
CA ASP A 116 16.74 64.64 -12.43
C ASP A 116 17.62 64.16 -11.24
N ALA A 117 18.15 62.95 -11.49
CA ALA A 117 19.56 62.52 -11.47
C ALA A 117 20.36 62.39 -10.16
N GLY A 118 20.80 61.15 -9.92
CA GLY A 118 22.24 60.87 -9.81
C GLY A 118 22.76 60.30 -8.49
N PRO A 119 23.92 59.62 -8.52
CA PRO A 119 24.16 58.35 -7.84
C PRO A 119 25.06 58.49 -6.60
N THR A 120 25.29 57.39 -5.84
CA THR A 120 26.63 56.90 -5.40
C THR A 120 26.58 55.96 -4.17
N ALA A 121 27.43 54.93 -4.25
CA ALA A 121 28.15 54.20 -3.20
C ALA A 121 27.47 53.12 -2.32
N ALA A 122 27.93 51.89 -2.55
CA ALA A 122 28.17 50.88 -1.53
C ALA A 122 29.22 51.33 -0.49
N PRO A 123 29.31 50.64 0.66
CA PRO A 123 30.57 49.93 0.91
C PRO A 123 30.44 48.51 1.51
N ALA A 124 31.40 47.69 1.09
CA ALA A 124 32.19 46.69 1.81
C ALA A 124 31.54 45.70 2.81
N ALA A 125 31.51 44.45 2.36
CA ALA A 125 32.15 43.26 2.94
C ALA A 125 32.49 43.25 4.45
N THR A 126 31.97 42.23 5.14
CA THR A 126 32.68 41.55 6.22
C THR A 126 32.53 40.04 6.03
N ALA A 127 33.67 39.36 5.96
CA ALA A 127 33.80 37.92 5.93
C ALA A 127 33.63 37.34 7.35
N GLY A 128 33.13 36.10 7.44
CA GLY A 128 33.13 35.35 8.70
C GLY A 128 32.25 34.10 8.67
N ASP A 129 32.91 32.96 8.46
CA ASP A 129 32.57 31.61 8.91
C ASP A 129 31.45 30.79 8.24
N THR A 130 31.93 29.95 7.32
CA THR A 130 31.39 28.64 6.93
C THR A 130 31.45 27.63 8.08
N PRO A 131 30.38 26.87 8.36
CA PRO A 131 30.52 25.54 8.92
C PRO A 131 30.47 24.48 7.82
N ALA A 132 31.48 23.63 7.84
CA ALA A 132 31.68 22.49 6.96
C ALA A 132 30.58 21.42 7.09
N GLY A 133 30.53 20.56 6.07
CA GLY A 133 29.48 19.58 5.83
C GLY A 133 29.21 18.60 6.97
N SER A 134 27.94 18.23 7.08
CA SER A 134 27.48 17.09 7.88
C SER A 134 27.10 15.95 6.95
N THR A 135 28.06 15.08 6.67
CA THR A 135 27.83 13.75 6.13
C THR A 135 27.20 12.89 7.24
N PRO A 136 26.13 12.12 7.00
CA PRO A 136 25.55 11.24 8.01
C PRO A 136 26.53 10.11 8.38
N PRO A 137 26.61 9.71 9.66
CA PRO A 137 27.49 8.61 10.06
C PRO A 137 26.98 7.29 9.48
N ARG A 138 27.91 6.50 8.95
CA ARG A 138 27.69 5.12 8.50
C ARG A 138 27.41 4.23 9.73
N PRO A 139 26.46 3.28 9.69
CA PRO A 139 26.25 2.36 10.79
C PRO A 139 27.45 1.42 10.97
N ASP A 140 27.80 1.14 12.23
CA ASP A 140 28.81 0.14 12.59
C ASP A 140 28.41 -1.26 12.08
N PRO A 141 29.38 -2.08 11.62
CA PRO A 141 29.11 -3.49 11.30
C PRO A 141 28.80 -4.28 12.59
N PRO A 142 27.94 -5.31 12.52
CA PRO A 142 27.62 -6.14 13.67
C PRO A 142 28.86 -6.91 14.16
N PRO A 143 28.96 -7.20 15.47
CA PRO A 143 30.11 -7.92 16.01
C PRO A 143 30.19 -9.35 15.46
N SER A 144 31.41 -9.76 15.11
CA SER A 144 31.77 -11.11 14.64
C SER A 144 31.42 -12.18 15.69
N ASP A 145 30.95 -13.34 15.22
CA ASP A 145 30.59 -14.53 16.01
C ASP A 145 31.72 -15.07 16.90
N ALA A 146 32.96 -14.61 16.73
CA ALA A 146 34.09 -14.95 17.57
C ALA A 146 34.01 -14.37 19.01
N GLN A 147 33.25 -13.31 19.26
CA GLN A 147 33.08 -12.74 20.61
C GLN A 147 31.93 -13.36 21.41
N ARG A 148 31.01 -14.09 20.76
CA ARG A 148 29.88 -14.76 21.41
C ARG A 148 30.28 -16.08 22.10
N THR A 149 31.34 -16.74 21.60
CA THR A 149 31.85 -18.00 22.16
C THR A 149 32.74 -17.80 23.40
N ALA A 150 33.38 -16.65 23.56
CA ALA A 150 34.25 -16.34 24.73
C ALA A 150 33.48 -15.91 25.99
N ARG A 151 32.17 -15.61 25.89
CA ARG A 151 31.30 -15.28 27.04
C ARG A 151 30.47 -16.45 27.54
N ALA A 152 30.27 -17.49 26.72
CA ALA A 152 29.50 -18.68 27.08
C ALA A 152 30.31 -19.75 27.86
N ALA A 153 31.64 -19.64 27.92
CA ALA A 153 32.51 -20.60 28.61
C ALA A 153 32.83 -20.26 30.09
N ARG A 154 32.19 -19.24 30.69
CA ARG A 154 32.51 -18.77 32.05
C ARG A 154 31.39 -18.93 33.09
N SER A 155 30.47 -19.87 32.89
CA SER A 155 29.42 -20.13 33.89
C SER A 155 29.06 -21.61 33.95
N THR A 156 29.96 -22.42 34.51
CA THR A 156 29.59 -23.70 35.13
C THR A 156 30.31 -23.77 36.48
N PRO A 157 29.61 -23.78 37.63
CA PRO A 157 30.26 -24.11 38.90
C PRO A 157 30.63 -25.59 38.86
N ALA A 158 31.91 -25.89 39.10
CA ALA A 158 32.36 -27.25 39.34
C ALA A 158 31.67 -27.81 40.61
N PRO A 159 31.25 -29.09 40.63
CA PRO A 159 30.76 -29.70 41.86
C PRO A 159 31.92 -29.81 42.86
N GLU A 160 31.67 -29.31 44.07
CA GLU A 160 32.61 -29.32 45.17
C GLU A 160 32.92 -30.77 45.61
N PRO A 161 34.20 -31.15 45.80
CA PRO A 161 34.53 -32.50 46.27
C PRO A 161 34.00 -32.68 47.70
N ILE A 162 33.17 -33.71 47.88
CA ILE A 162 32.70 -34.17 49.18
C ILE A 162 33.93 -34.52 50.03
N ARG A 163 34.21 -33.71 51.06
CA ARG A 163 35.12 -34.12 52.14
C ARG A 163 34.48 -35.27 52.92
N PRO A 164 35.20 -36.35 53.22
CA PRO A 164 34.76 -37.31 54.22
C PRO A 164 34.60 -36.58 55.56
N GLY A 165 33.40 -36.65 56.15
CA GLY A 165 33.18 -36.20 57.52
C GLY A 165 33.98 -37.05 58.51
N PRO A 166 34.31 -36.52 59.70
CA PRO A 166 35.04 -37.28 60.70
C PRO A 166 34.26 -38.53 61.11
N ALA A 167 34.98 -39.65 61.18
CA ALA A 167 34.49 -40.94 61.63
C ALA A 167 33.81 -40.78 62.99
N SER A 168 32.50 -41.08 63.03
CA SER A 168 31.82 -41.33 64.29
C SER A 168 32.42 -42.59 64.92
N ALA A 169 32.66 -42.52 66.23
CA ALA A 169 33.22 -43.60 67.03
C ALA A 169 32.48 -44.93 66.77
N PRO A 170 33.18 -46.08 66.79
CA PRO A 170 32.55 -47.37 66.60
C PRO A 170 31.52 -47.61 67.73
N PRO A 171 30.25 -47.92 67.43
CA PRO A 171 29.39 -48.49 68.45
C PRO A 171 29.93 -49.86 68.84
N GLU A 172 29.91 -50.05 70.15
CA GLU A 172 30.24 -51.22 70.93
C GLU A 172 29.80 -52.55 70.28
N SER A 173 30.65 -53.56 70.43
CA SER A 173 30.51 -54.91 69.88
C SER A 173 29.15 -55.55 70.15
N GLU A 174 28.25 -55.52 69.18
CA GLU A 174 27.03 -56.32 69.17
C GLU A 174 27.33 -57.65 68.46
N ALA A 175 27.27 -58.76 69.21
CA ALA A 175 27.55 -60.11 68.71
C ALA A 175 26.62 -60.46 67.52
N PRO A 176 27.14 -61.13 66.47
CA PRO A 176 26.36 -61.45 65.27
C PRO A 176 25.22 -62.42 65.60
N ARG A 177 23.99 -61.96 65.39
CA ARG A 177 22.78 -62.80 65.44
C ARG A 177 22.71 -63.67 64.18
N PRO A 178 22.24 -64.92 64.26
CA PRO A 178 22.17 -65.81 63.11
C PRO A 178 21.25 -65.26 62.02
N VAL A 179 21.79 -65.11 60.80
CA VAL A 179 21.07 -64.69 59.59
C VAL A 179 20.63 -65.94 58.82
N LYS A 180 19.36 -65.98 58.40
CA LYS A 180 18.81 -67.09 57.60
C LYS A 180 19.48 -67.18 56.21
N PRO A 181 19.69 -68.38 55.65
CA PRO A 181 20.30 -68.55 54.33
C PRO A 181 19.52 -67.86 53.21
N ALA A 182 20.25 -67.33 52.21
CA ALA A 182 19.67 -66.68 51.05
C ALA A 182 18.86 -67.68 50.19
N LYS A 183 17.73 -67.21 49.65
CA LYS A 183 16.79 -67.99 48.84
C LYS A 183 17.41 -68.30 47.46
N ALA A 184 17.36 -69.56 47.03
CA ALA A 184 17.97 -70.03 45.78
C ALA A 184 17.37 -69.34 44.53
N VAL A 185 18.24 -68.97 43.58
CA VAL A 185 17.88 -68.36 42.29
C VAL A 185 17.72 -69.47 41.23
N ALA A 186 16.63 -69.44 40.47
CA ALA A 186 16.34 -70.44 39.44
C ALA A 186 17.32 -70.35 38.24
N PRO A 187 17.74 -71.48 37.64
CA PRO A 187 18.67 -71.49 36.51
C PRO A 187 18.04 -70.90 35.23
N ARG A 188 18.88 -70.20 34.45
CA ARG A 188 18.48 -69.51 33.22
C ARG A 188 18.29 -70.52 32.07
N PRO A 189 17.20 -70.42 31.28
CA PRO A 189 16.94 -71.37 30.20
C PRO A 189 17.94 -71.23 29.04
N THR A 190 18.41 -72.36 28.52
CA THR A 190 19.30 -72.47 27.36
C THR A 190 18.51 -72.60 26.05
N VAL A 191 18.89 -71.82 25.03
CA VAL A 191 18.24 -71.75 23.71
C VAL A 191 18.87 -72.79 22.77
N ARG A 192 18.07 -73.58 22.05
CA ARG A 192 18.54 -74.52 21.02
C ARG A 192 19.00 -73.77 19.76
N PRO A 193 20.10 -74.19 19.10
CA PRO A 193 20.49 -73.63 17.81
C PRO A 193 19.55 -74.11 16.70
N VAL A 194 19.14 -73.18 15.83
CA VAL A 194 18.41 -73.46 14.59
C VAL A 194 19.44 -73.65 13.48
N THR A 195 19.29 -74.73 12.70
CA THR A 195 20.10 -75.04 11.51
C THR A 195 19.90 -74.01 10.39
N THR A 196 21.00 -73.46 9.87
CA THR A 196 21.11 -72.86 8.52
C THR A 196 21.55 -74.00 7.57
N ASP A 197 21.14 -74.12 6.32
CA ASP A 197 21.14 -73.15 5.21
C ASP A 197 20.22 -73.62 4.07
N ASP A 198 19.67 -72.68 3.30
CA ASP A 198 19.22 -72.90 1.92
C ASP A 198 19.91 -71.83 1.05
N PRO A 199 20.66 -72.17 -0.02
CA PRO A 199 21.38 -71.21 -0.86
C PRO A 199 20.42 -70.23 -1.52
N THR A 200 20.21 -69.08 -0.87
CA THR A 200 19.16 -68.15 -1.27
C THR A 200 19.59 -67.29 -2.45
N THR A 201 19.16 -67.66 -3.65
CA THR A 201 19.04 -66.73 -4.78
C THR A 201 17.90 -65.75 -4.47
N GLY A 202 18.17 -64.44 -4.50
CA GLY A 202 17.15 -63.44 -4.19
C GLY A 202 17.60 -62.01 -4.44
N ILE A 203 16.75 -61.04 -4.06
CA ILE A 203 16.86 -59.62 -4.43
C ILE A 203 18.22 -59.05 -3.99
N PRO A 204 19.03 -58.47 -4.90
CA PRO A 204 20.30 -57.86 -4.54
C PRO A 204 20.07 -56.57 -3.74
N CYS A 205 20.84 -56.40 -2.67
CA CYS A 205 20.78 -55.17 -1.89
C CYS A 205 21.20 -53.95 -2.74
N PRO A 206 20.44 -52.83 -2.69
CA PRO A 206 20.81 -51.63 -3.45
C PRO A 206 22.13 -50.99 -2.96
N ALA A 207 22.52 -51.21 -1.70
CA ALA A 207 23.74 -50.64 -1.12
C ALA A 207 24.98 -51.52 -1.31
N CYS A 208 24.90 -52.83 -1.05
CA CYS A 208 26.06 -53.73 -1.06
C CYS A 208 25.96 -54.91 -2.03
N ARG A 209 24.87 -54.99 -2.82
CA ARG A 209 24.59 -56.04 -3.82
C ARG A 209 24.54 -57.49 -3.31
N ALA A 210 24.65 -57.74 -2.01
CA ALA A 210 24.47 -59.10 -1.47
C ALA A 210 23.07 -59.65 -1.81
N PRO A 211 22.94 -60.92 -2.23
CA PRO A 211 21.63 -61.54 -2.49
C PRO A 211 20.89 -61.76 -1.17
N ASN A 212 19.60 -61.42 -1.15
CA ASN A 212 18.76 -61.57 0.04
C ASN A 212 17.48 -62.34 -0.30
N PRO A 213 16.97 -63.18 0.61
CA PRO A 213 15.67 -63.83 0.43
C PRO A 213 14.56 -62.82 0.12
N PRO A 214 13.62 -63.13 -0.77
CA PRO A 214 12.58 -62.20 -1.21
C PRO A 214 11.68 -61.69 -0.07
N HIS A 215 11.64 -62.39 1.07
CA HIS A 215 10.87 -62.01 2.25
C HIS A 215 11.65 -61.16 3.28
N ARG A 216 12.93 -60.85 3.06
CA ARG A 216 13.69 -59.98 3.97
C ARG A 216 13.43 -58.50 3.68
N ARG A 217 13.22 -57.72 4.74
CA ARG A 217 13.03 -56.25 4.67
C ARG A 217 14.33 -55.47 4.76
N PHE A 218 15.38 -56.09 5.31
CA PHE A 218 16.70 -55.50 5.49
C PHE A 218 17.77 -56.46 4.95
N CYS A 219 18.85 -55.89 4.43
CA CYS A 219 19.97 -56.65 3.88
C CYS A 219 20.68 -57.42 4.98
N ARG A 220 20.98 -58.70 4.72
CA ARG A 220 21.72 -59.56 5.64
C ARG A 220 23.14 -59.09 5.92
N ARG A 221 23.77 -58.35 5.00
CA ARG A 221 25.19 -57.96 5.10
C ARG A 221 25.41 -56.55 5.63
N CYS A 222 24.63 -55.57 5.19
CA CYS A 222 24.81 -54.17 5.60
C CYS A 222 23.60 -53.55 6.30
N ALA A 223 22.56 -54.35 6.62
CA ALA A 223 21.31 -53.91 7.24
C ALA A 223 20.51 -52.84 6.47
N ALA A 224 20.93 -52.46 5.26
CA ALA A 224 20.19 -51.49 4.44
C ALA A 224 18.78 -52.01 4.11
N PRO A 225 17.73 -51.17 4.16
CA PRO A 225 16.38 -51.59 3.83
C PRO A 225 16.31 -52.00 2.34
N LEU A 226 15.80 -53.19 2.08
CA LEU A 226 15.68 -53.74 0.71
C LEU A 226 14.48 -53.15 -0.03
N ALA A 227 13.47 -52.67 0.71
CA ALA A 227 12.43 -51.81 0.21
C ALA A 227 12.73 -50.37 0.66
N SER A 228 13.01 -49.46 -0.29
CA SER A 228 13.00 -48.04 0.02
C SER A 228 11.56 -47.67 0.39
N VAL A 229 11.29 -47.49 1.68
CA VAL A 229 10.02 -46.91 2.11
C VAL A 229 10.03 -45.48 1.59
N ALA A 230 9.24 -45.21 0.57
CA ALA A 230 9.06 -43.86 0.05
C ALA A 230 8.82 -42.90 1.22
N ALA A 231 9.64 -41.85 1.32
CA ALA A 231 9.48 -40.85 2.36
C ALA A 231 8.03 -40.32 2.29
N ARG A 232 7.33 -40.33 3.44
CA ARG A 232 5.94 -39.83 3.49
C ARG A 232 5.93 -38.40 2.98
N ALA A 233 5.01 -38.11 2.06
CA ALA A 233 4.84 -36.78 1.49
C ALA A 233 4.73 -35.73 2.62
N PRO A 234 5.38 -34.57 2.47
CA PRO A 234 5.31 -33.51 3.46
C PRO A 234 3.84 -33.11 3.67
N LEU A 235 3.45 -32.97 4.92
CA LEU A 235 2.10 -32.51 5.27
C LEU A 235 1.89 -31.10 4.70
N PRO A 236 0.68 -30.78 4.21
CA PRO A 236 0.37 -29.45 3.70
C PRO A 236 0.50 -28.39 4.81
N TRP A 237 0.99 -27.21 4.44
CA TRP A 237 1.42 -26.11 5.34
C TRP A 237 0.37 -25.69 6.39
N TRP A 238 -0.92 -25.79 6.07
CA TRP A 238 -2.00 -25.46 7.01
C TRP A 238 -2.11 -26.48 8.17
N ARG A 239 -1.61 -27.72 8.03
CA ARG A 239 -1.52 -28.70 9.13
C ARG A 239 -0.29 -28.49 10.01
N THR A 240 0.73 -27.79 9.55
CA THR A 240 1.90 -27.41 10.36
C THR A 240 1.68 -26.10 11.14
N LEU A 241 0.84 -25.20 10.65
CA LEU A 241 0.57 -23.91 11.31
C LEU A 241 -0.50 -23.96 12.43
N TRP A 242 -1.26 -25.06 12.57
CA TRP A 242 -2.25 -25.24 13.64
C TRP A 242 -2.03 -26.52 14.46
N PRO A 243 -1.11 -26.54 15.44
CA PRO A 243 -0.82 -27.71 16.25
C PRO A 243 -1.81 -27.89 17.41
N LEU A 244 -3.08 -27.48 17.25
CA LEU A 244 -4.06 -27.40 18.34
C LEU A 244 -4.63 -28.76 18.78
N ARG A 245 -4.21 -29.87 18.15
CA ARG A 245 -4.67 -31.23 18.50
C ARG A 245 -3.53 -32.20 18.81
N ARG A 246 -2.56 -31.79 19.63
CA ARG A 246 -1.84 -32.78 20.45
C ARG A 246 -2.73 -33.11 21.65
N ARG A 247 -3.42 -34.25 21.60
CA ARG A 247 -4.12 -34.80 22.76
C ARG A 247 -3.07 -35.32 23.75
N THR A 248 -2.50 -34.42 24.54
CA THR A 248 -1.82 -34.82 25.77
C THR A 248 -2.91 -35.17 26.78
N ARG A 249 -2.86 -36.38 27.34
CA ARG A 249 -3.64 -36.74 28.52
C ARG A 249 -3.08 -35.94 29.70
N ALA A 250 -3.53 -34.71 29.88
CA ALA A 250 -3.29 -33.94 31.09
C ALA A 250 -4.58 -33.18 31.42
N ARG A 251 -5.33 -33.71 32.40
CA ARG A 251 -6.65 -33.22 32.81
C ARG A 251 -6.60 -31.86 33.55
N SER A 252 -5.42 -31.27 33.75
CA SER A 252 -5.22 -30.03 34.53
C SER A 252 -5.02 -28.73 33.72
N GLY A 253 -4.87 -28.79 32.40
CA GLY A 253 -4.54 -27.61 31.59
C GLY A 253 -5.72 -26.83 30.98
N ARG A 254 -6.95 -27.35 31.07
CA ARG A 254 -8.11 -26.73 30.38
C ARG A 254 -8.55 -25.41 31.01
N LEU A 255 -8.54 -25.32 32.34
CA LEU A 255 -8.90 -24.09 33.06
C LEU A 255 -7.86 -23.00 32.82
N VAL A 256 -6.57 -23.34 32.94
CA VAL A 256 -5.47 -22.41 32.63
C VAL A 256 -5.56 -21.89 31.20
N ARG A 257 -5.81 -22.78 30.23
CA ARG A 257 -5.98 -22.38 28.83
C ARG A 257 -7.22 -21.50 28.61
N LEU A 258 -8.32 -21.78 29.30
CA LEU A 258 -9.52 -20.95 29.25
C LEU A 258 -9.25 -19.54 29.79
N PHE A 259 -8.58 -19.44 30.95
CA PHE A 259 -8.21 -18.14 31.53
C PHE A 259 -7.27 -17.37 30.61
N VAL A 260 -6.26 -18.00 30.01
CA VAL A 260 -5.37 -17.34 29.04
C VAL A 260 -6.16 -16.82 27.83
N ILE A 261 -7.08 -17.61 27.29
CA ILE A 261 -7.92 -17.18 26.16
C ILE A 261 -8.80 -16.00 26.57
N LEU A 262 -9.46 -16.07 27.73
CA LEU A 262 -10.31 -14.98 28.24
C LEU A 262 -9.50 -13.71 28.47
N THR A 263 -8.29 -13.80 29.02
CA THR A 263 -7.41 -12.65 29.21
C THR A 263 -6.99 -12.04 27.88
N VAL A 264 -6.65 -12.86 26.88
CA VAL A 264 -6.33 -12.37 25.52
C VAL A 264 -7.54 -11.69 24.88
N VAL A 265 -8.73 -12.30 24.97
CA VAL A 265 -9.97 -11.71 24.44
C VAL A 265 -10.29 -10.39 25.16
N ALA A 266 -10.20 -10.35 26.49
CA ALA A 266 -10.41 -9.14 27.27
C ALA A 266 -9.38 -8.05 26.89
N ALA A 267 -8.10 -8.41 26.74
CA ALA A 267 -7.07 -7.48 26.29
C ALA A 267 -7.33 -6.96 24.87
N LEU A 268 -7.84 -7.80 23.96
CA LEU A 268 -8.25 -7.36 22.62
C LEU A 268 -9.48 -6.45 22.66
N CYS A 269 -10.47 -6.74 23.51
CA CYS A 269 -11.63 -5.88 23.70
C CYS A 269 -11.23 -4.52 24.28
N VAL A 270 -10.36 -4.51 25.29
CA VAL A 270 -9.82 -3.27 25.89
C VAL A 270 -8.97 -2.51 24.88
N GLY A 271 -8.06 -3.19 24.18
CA GLY A 271 -7.25 -2.58 23.13
C GLY A 271 -8.10 -2.00 21.99
N GLY A 272 -9.11 -2.74 21.53
CA GLY A 272 -10.09 -2.25 20.56
C GLY A 272 -10.86 -1.05 21.07
N TYR A 273 -11.35 -1.09 22.32
CA TYR A 273 -12.06 0.03 22.95
C TYR A 273 -11.20 1.28 23.09
N LEU A 274 -9.94 1.14 23.50
CA LEU A 274 -8.98 2.25 23.59
C LEU A 274 -8.61 2.81 22.21
N LEU A 275 -8.67 2.00 21.15
CA LEU A 275 -8.45 2.43 19.76
C LEU A 275 -9.70 3.03 19.09
N LEU A 276 -10.92 2.82 19.63
CA LEU A 276 -12.16 3.39 19.09
C LEU A 276 -12.12 4.93 18.92
N PRO A 277 -11.64 5.76 19.88
CA PRO A 277 -11.60 7.21 19.67
C PRO A 277 -10.69 7.59 18.50
N VAL A 278 -9.52 6.95 18.37
CA VAL A 278 -8.60 7.18 17.25
C VAL A 278 -9.23 6.75 15.92
N ALA A 279 -9.85 5.57 15.89
CA ALA A 279 -10.54 5.07 14.71
C ALA A 279 -11.69 5.99 14.28
N ARG A 280 -12.45 6.55 15.23
CA ARG A 280 -13.51 7.53 14.95
C ARG A 280 -12.95 8.82 14.35
N HIS A 281 -11.89 9.38 14.93
CA HIS A 281 -11.27 10.60 14.39
C HIS A 281 -10.72 10.41 12.97
N VAL A 282 -10.06 9.28 12.70
CA VAL A 282 -9.56 8.97 11.36
C VAL A 282 -10.72 8.76 10.37
N PHE A 283 -11.79 8.07 10.80
CA PHE A 283 -12.97 7.84 9.98
C PHE A 283 -13.73 9.14 9.66
N GLU A 284 -13.89 10.03 10.64
CA GLU A 284 -14.55 11.32 10.48
C GLU A 284 -13.75 12.26 9.58
N ASP A 285 -12.42 12.34 9.75
CA ASP A 285 -11.55 13.14 8.89
C ASP A 285 -11.52 12.61 7.44
N THR A 286 -11.55 11.28 7.28
CA THR A 286 -11.67 10.65 5.96
C THR A 286 -13.05 10.91 5.36
N ARG A 287 -14.11 10.81 6.14
CA ARG A 287 -15.49 11.09 5.70
C ARG A 287 -15.64 12.56 5.29
N ASP A 288 -15.07 13.50 6.03
CA ASP A 288 -15.12 14.92 5.69
C ASP A 288 -14.32 15.23 4.42
N LYS A 289 -13.23 14.51 4.17
CA LYS A 289 -12.49 14.58 2.90
C LYS A 289 -13.24 13.94 1.72
N LEU A 290 -14.12 12.98 1.97
CA LEU A 290 -14.91 12.27 0.96
C LEU A 290 -16.35 12.82 0.78
N LYS A 291 -16.82 13.71 1.66
CA LYS A 291 -18.12 14.38 1.49
C LYS A 291 -18.06 15.31 0.27
N LYS A 292 -19.02 15.14 -0.64
CA LYS A 292 -19.13 15.93 -1.87
C LYS A 292 -19.18 17.43 -1.53
N PRO A 293 -18.49 18.30 -2.30
CA PRO A 293 -18.63 19.74 -2.17
C PRO A 293 -20.11 20.17 -2.27
N LYS A 294 -20.53 21.09 -1.40
CA LYS A 294 -21.90 21.62 -1.38
C LYS A 294 -21.91 23.02 -2.01
N ALA A 295 -22.84 23.25 -2.95
CA ALA A 295 -23.04 24.56 -3.57
C ALA A 295 -23.46 25.61 -2.54
N VAL A 296 -23.01 26.85 -2.75
CA VAL A 296 -23.28 28.02 -1.93
C VAL A 296 -23.75 29.15 -2.83
N THR A 297 -25.01 29.55 -2.67
CA THR A 297 -25.59 30.67 -3.42
C THR A 297 -25.24 32.00 -2.74
N PRO A 298 -24.76 33.01 -3.49
CA PRO A 298 -24.58 34.35 -2.94
C PRO A 298 -25.92 35.00 -2.63
N THR A 299 -25.94 35.87 -1.62
CA THR A 299 -27.12 36.66 -1.27
C THR A 299 -27.24 37.95 -2.06
N ARG A 300 -26.14 38.42 -2.66
CA ARG A 300 -26.13 39.59 -3.52
C ARG A 300 -25.11 39.39 -4.63
N THR A 301 -25.54 39.71 -5.85
CA THR A 301 -24.71 39.72 -7.04
C THR A 301 -24.81 41.11 -7.66
N SER A 302 -23.68 41.76 -7.93
CA SER A 302 -23.64 43.09 -8.54
C SER A 302 -22.43 43.22 -9.46
N ALA A 303 -22.60 43.80 -10.64
CA ALA A 303 -21.51 44.08 -11.56
C ALA A 303 -21.15 45.57 -11.64
N SER A 304 -19.95 45.87 -12.13
CA SER A 304 -19.54 47.24 -12.45
C SER A 304 -20.28 47.81 -13.66
N ALA A 305 -20.73 46.94 -14.57
CA ALA A 305 -21.52 47.30 -15.75
C ALA A 305 -22.29 46.07 -16.27
N GLU A 306 -23.43 46.31 -16.91
CA GLU A 306 -24.31 45.27 -17.45
C GLU A 306 -24.87 45.72 -18.80
N VAL A 307 -24.98 44.78 -19.74
CA VAL A 307 -25.71 44.98 -20.99
C VAL A 307 -27.20 44.77 -20.74
N ALA A 308 -28.04 45.60 -21.36
CA ALA A 308 -29.50 45.49 -21.24
C ALA A 308 -29.99 44.06 -21.56
N GLY A 309 -30.82 43.50 -20.67
CA GLY A 309 -31.32 42.12 -20.79
C GLY A 309 -30.36 41.04 -20.30
N HIS A 310 -29.13 41.39 -19.92
CA HIS A 310 -28.09 40.45 -19.47
C HIS A 310 -27.49 40.88 -18.11
N PRO A 311 -28.29 40.95 -17.04
CA PRO A 311 -27.83 41.41 -15.73
C PRO A 311 -26.88 40.43 -15.04
N ALA A 312 -26.14 40.90 -14.04
CA ALA A 312 -25.20 40.07 -13.27
C ALA A 312 -25.89 38.89 -12.58
N GLY A 313 -27.15 39.05 -12.17
CA GLY A 313 -27.94 38.01 -11.51
C GLY A 313 -28.08 36.71 -12.33
N ASN A 314 -27.97 36.79 -13.66
CA ASN A 314 -27.99 35.63 -14.54
C ASN A 314 -26.80 34.68 -14.34
N THR A 315 -25.74 35.09 -13.62
CA THR A 315 -24.58 34.21 -13.34
C THR A 315 -24.80 33.26 -12.17
N THR A 316 -25.94 33.36 -11.50
CA THR A 316 -26.25 32.64 -10.26
C THR A 316 -27.70 32.16 -10.24
N ASP A 317 -28.36 32.14 -11.40
CA ASP A 317 -29.77 31.76 -11.53
C ASP A 317 -29.95 30.26 -11.83
N GLU A 318 -28.85 29.50 -11.81
CA GLU A 318 -28.78 28.07 -12.12
C GLU A 318 -29.16 27.73 -13.57
N LEU A 319 -29.30 28.73 -14.46
CA LEU A 319 -29.68 28.57 -15.85
C LEU A 319 -28.51 28.84 -16.80
N ARG A 320 -27.96 27.76 -17.37
CA ARG A 320 -26.80 27.83 -18.31
C ARG A 320 -27.13 28.35 -19.72
N ASN A 321 -28.32 28.92 -19.92
CA ASN A 321 -28.77 29.57 -21.16
C ASN A 321 -29.10 31.06 -20.97
N ARG A 322 -28.90 31.57 -19.75
CA ARG A 322 -28.86 32.99 -19.45
C ARG A 322 -27.41 33.35 -19.10
N TYR A 323 -27.09 34.64 -19.18
CA TYR A 323 -25.74 35.10 -18.93
C TYR A 323 -25.71 36.58 -18.55
N TRP A 324 -24.65 36.97 -17.83
CA TRP A 324 -24.28 38.37 -17.62
C TRP A 324 -23.50 38.88 -18.83
N GLY A 325 -23.93 40.02 -19.36
CA GLY A 325 -23.27 40.73 -20.44
C GLY A 325 -22.39 41.84 -19.91
N ALA A 326 -21.08 41.67 -20.02
CA ALA A 326 -20.07 42.67 -19.68
C ALA A 326 -19.68 43.47 -20.94
N PRO A 327 -19.86 44.81 -20.95
CA PRO A 327 -19.66 45.61 -22.17
C PRO A 327 -18.20 45.68 -22.62
N SER A 328 -17.23 45.51 -21.71
CA SER A 328 -15.81 45.61 -22.02
C SER A 328 -14.95 44.69 -21.13
N PRO A 329 -13.73 44.35 -21.58
CA PRO A 329 -12.73 43.73 -20.70
C PRO A 329 -12.43 44.62 -19.49
N GLY A 330 -12.15 44.00 -18.35
CA GLY A 330 -11.98 44.68 -17.07
C GLY A 330 -13.29 44.86 -16.29
N ALA A 331 -14.45 44.55 -16.89
CA ALA A 331 -15.71 44.51 -16.16
C ALA A 331 -15.65 43.49 -15.01
N THR A 332 -16.26 43.85 -13.89
CA THR A 332 -16.24 43.05 -12.67
C THR A 332 -17.64 42.62 -12.27
N VAL A 333 -17.74 41.43 -11.70
CA VAL A 333 -18.93 40.94 -11.00
C VAL A 333 -18.54 40.54 -9.58
N THR A 334 -19.31 41.00 -8.61
CA THR A 334 -19.08 40.78 -7.18
C THR A 334 -20.23 39.99 -6.58
N TYR A 335 -19.87 38.93 -5.86
CA TYR A 335 -20.75 38.00 -5.17
C TYR A 335 -20.54 38.13 -3.66
N THR A 336 -21.61 38.43 -2.93
CA THR A 336 -21.59 38.56 -1.46
C THR A 336 -22.37 37.43 -0.82
N PHE A 337 -21.87 36.89 0.28
CA PHE A 337 -22.44 35.74 0.97
C PHE A 337 -22.88 36.10 2.39
N ALA A 338 -24.07 35.62 2.79
CA ALA A 338 -24.61 35.92 4.13
C ALA A 338 -23.76 35.37 5.28
N LYS A 339 -23.05 34.26 5.07
CA LYS A 339 -22.21 33.63 6.09
C LYS A 339 -20.83 33.35 5.50
N PRO A 340 -19.75 33.66 6.24
CA PRO A 340 -18.41 33.25 5.86
C PRO A 340 -18.35 31.74 5.63
N PHE A 341 -17.68 31.30 4.57
CA PHE A 341 -17.52 29.86 4.28
C PHE A 341 -16.15 29.55 3.71
N ARG A 342 -15.74 28.29 3.76
CA ARG A 342 -14.51 27.83 3.12
C ARG A 342 -14.78 27.57 1.63
N LEU A 343 -14.30 28.46 0.76
CA LEU A 343 -14.36 28.32 -0.69
C LEU A 343 -13.33 27.29 -1.14
N VAL A 344 -13.80 26.12 -1.59
CA VAL A 344 -12.90 25.04 -2.04
C VAL A 344 -12.83 24.95 -3.56
N GLU A 345 -13.94 25.23 -4.23
CA GLU A 345 -14.08 25.04 -5.66
C GLU A 345 -15.00 26.11 -6.25
N LEU A 346 -14.65 26.52 -7.47
CA LEU A 346 -15.40 27.45 -8.30
C LEU A 346 -15.65 26.76 -9.64
N ILE A 347 -16.90 26.67 -10.07
CA ILE A 347 -17.25 26.19 -11.41
C ILE A 347 -17.73 27.38 -12.23
N VAL A 348 -17.14 27.58 -13.40
CA VAL A 348 -17.44 28.70 -14.29
C VAL A 348 -17.94 28.16 -15.62
N THR A 349 -19.08 28.64 -16.08
CA THR A 349 -19.56 28.46 -17.46
C THR A 349 -19.31 29.74 -18.24
N ASN A 350 -18.21 29.76 -18.99
CA ASN A 350 -17.79 30.91 -19.78
C ASN A 350 -18.66 31.10 -21.04
N GLY A 351 -18.75 32.32 -21.55
CA GLY A 351 -19.55 32.65 -22.72
C GLY A 351 -21.05 32.73 -22.42
N ALA A 352 -21.87 32.77 -23.47
CA ALA A 352 -23.32 32.96 -23.34
C ALA A 352 -24.08 31.68 -22.94
N SER A 353 -23.45 30.50 -23.09
CA SER A 353 -24.04 29.21 -22.71
C SER A 353 -23.00 28.10 -22.70
N ALA A 354 -23.33 26.99 -22.05
CA ALA A 354 -22.62 25.72 -22.20
C ALA A 354 -22.81 25.06 -23.58
N SER A 355 -23.83 25.45 -24.37
CA SER A 355 -24.05 24.89 -25.70
C SER A 355 -23.07 25.47 -26.73
N ARG A 356 -22.53 24.62 -27.62
CA ARG A 356 -21.53 25.05 -28.62
C ARG A 356 -22.06 26.16 -29.55
N GLN A 357 -23.32 26.07 -29.97
CA GLN A 357 -23.96 27.01 -30.89
C GLN A 357 -24.03 28.42 -30.28
N GLU A 358 -24.48 28.54 -29.03
CA GLU A 358 -24.65 29.81 -28.33
C GLU A 358 -23.31 30.35 -27.79
N TYR A 359 -22.41 29.46 -27.34
CA TYR A 359 -21.08 29.82 -26.84
C TYR A 359 -20.30 30.70 -27.83
N ALA A 360 -20.43 30.44 -29.14
CA ALA A 360 -19.75 31.17 -30.20
C ALA A 360 -20.33 32.56 -30.51
N ARG A 361 -21.56 32.87 -30.06
CA ARG A 361 -22.31 34.08 -30.47
C ARG A 361 -21.85 35.36 -29.80
N GLN A 362 -21.33 35.27 -28.59
CA GLN A 362 -20.84 36.41 -27.81
C GLN A 362 -19.34 36.33 -27.59
N GLY A 363 -18.75 37.43 -27.12
CA GLY A 363 -17.36 37.45 -26.64
C GLY A 363 -17.19 36.64 -25.36
N ARG A 364 -15.96 36.17 -25.13
CA ARG A 364 -15.60 35.25 -24.04
C ARG A 364 -14.36 35.75 -23.34
N ALA A 365 -14.24 35.51 -22.03
CA ALA A 365 -13.01 35.82 -21.31
C ALA A 365 -12.10 34.59 -21.32
N LEU A 366 -10.85 34.73 -21.76
CA LEU A 366 -9.85 33.65 -21.64
C LEU A 366 -9.07 33.71 -20.32
N ARG A 367 -9.25 34.79 -19.57
CA ARG A 367 -8.70 34.96 -18.23
C ARG A 367 -9.74 35.62 -17.32
N MET A 368 -9.80 35.20 -16.07
CA MET A 368 -10.51 35.91 -15.03
C MET A 368 -9.59 36.14 -13.84
N ASP A 369 -9.52 37.37 -13.37
CA ASP A 369 -8.80 37.69 -12.14
C ASP A 369 -9.81 37.64 -10.98
N MET A 370 -9.62 36.71 -10.05
CA MET A 370 -10.46 36.49 -8.88
C MET A 370 -9.84 37.14 -7.64
N GLU A 371 -10.63 37.94 -6.93
CA GLU A 371 -10.30 38.51 -5.63
C GLU A 371 -11.31 38.00 -4.59
N VAL A 372 -10.81 37.34 -3.55
CA VAL A 372 -11.61 36.81 -2.44
C VAL A 372 -11.29 37.59 -1.19
N VAL A 373 -12.31 38.19 -0.59
CA VAL A 373 -12.23 38.86 0.71
C VAL A 373 -12.71 37.89 1.78
N ALA A 374 -11.89 37.65 2.79
CA ALA A 374 -12.23 36.85 3.95
C ALA A 374 -12.84 37.70 5.08
N LYS A 375 -13.45 37.05 6.07
CA LYS A 375 -14.09 37.70 7.22
C LYS A 375 -13.16 38.64 8.00
N ASP A 376 -11.87 38.31 8.06
CA ASP A 376 -10.82 39.09 8.70
C ASP A 376 -10.30 40.26 7.84
N GLY A 377 -10.87 40.47 6.66
CA GLY A 377 -10.45 41.50 5.71
C GLY A 377 -9.28 41.09 4.83
N GLN A 378 -8.70 39.90 5.00
CA GLN A 378 -7.63 39.42 4.12
C GLN A 378 -8.13 39.26 2.69
N ILE A 379 -7.33 39.75 1.74
CA ILE A 379 -7.64 39.72 0.31
C ILE A 379 -6.72 38.72 -0.38
N THR A 380 -7.30 37.66 -0.92
CA THR A 380 -6.57 36.66 -1.73
C THR A 380 -6.87 36.89 -3.20
N ARG A 381 -5.83 37.07 -4.03
CA ARG A 381 -5.96 37.17 -5.48
C ARG A 381 -5.51 35.90 -6.16
N LYS A 382 -6.28 35.44 -7.16
CA LYS A 382 -5.94 34.31 -8.02
C LYS A 382 -6.28 34.63 -9.46
N ARG A 383 -5.42 34.21 -10.37
CA ARG A 383 -5.69 34.21 -11.80
C ARG A 383 -6.32 32.88 -12.19
N LEU A 384 -7.40 32.94 -12.96
CA LEU A 384 -8.09 31.79 -13.52
C LEU A 384 -7.93 31.84 -15.05
N ASP A 385 -7.24 30.87 -15.61
CA ASP A 385 -7.09 30.74 -17.07
C ASP A 385 -8.22 29.85 -17.60
N LEU A 386 -9.04 30.39 -18.49
CA LEU A 386 -10.18 29.69 -19.07
C LEU A 386 -9.82 29.14 -20.44
N ALA A 387 -10.06 27.86 -20.65
CA ALA A 387 -9.97 27.29 -21.98
C ALA A 387 -11.07 27.87 -22.88
N ASP A 388 -10.75 28.17 -24.15
CA ASP A 388 -11.76 28.61 -25.13
C ASP A 388 -12.58 27.42 -25.63
N LYS A 389 -13.39 26.85 -24.74
CA LYS A 389 -14.27 25.72 -25.04
C LYS A 389 -15.62 25.89 -24.34
N PRO A 390 -16.72 25.46 -24.99
CA PRO A 390 -18.02 25.46 -24.35
C PRO A 390 -18.07 24.51 -23.16
N GLY A 391 -18.93 24.83 -22.20
CA GLY A 391 -19.17 24.03 -21.01
C GLY A 391 -18.53 24.59 -19.74
N SER A 392 -18.73 23.86 -18.66
CA SER A 392 -18.27 24.24 -17.32
C SER A 392 -16.79 23.91 -17.12
N GLN A 393 -16.09 24.78 -16.39
CA GLN A 393 -14.69 24.62 -16.05
C GLN A 393 -14.53 24.78 -14.53
N THR A 394 -13.83 23.84 -13.92
CA THR A 394 -13.65 23.75 -12.47
C THR A 394 -12.29 24.31 -12.06
N PHE A 395 -12.27 25.14 -11.01
CA PHE A 395 -11.07 25.72 -10.43
C PHE A 395 -11.01 25.45 -8.92
N HIS A 396 -9.86 24.96 -8.45
CA HIS A 396 -9.61 24.74 -7.02
C HIS A 396 -9.04 26.00 -6.37
N VAL A 397 -9.74 26.50 -5.33
CA VAL A 397 -9.43 27.79 -4.73
C VAL A 397 -8.78 27.64 -3.35
N GLY A 398 -9.49 27.04 -2.39
CA GLY A 398 -8.96 26.79 -1.05
C GLY A 398 -8.76 28.06 -0.20
N VAL A 399 -9.78 28.92 -0.12
CA VAL A 399 -9.77 30.11 0.75
C VAL A 399 -10.75 29.93 1.91
N SER A 400 -10.30 30.23 3.13
CA SER A 400 -11.12 30.11 4.34
C SER A 400 -11.93 31.38 4.60
N ASN A 401 -13.11 31.24 5.20
CA ASN A 401 -13.95 32.34 5.68
C ASN A 401 -14.26 33.42 4.62
N ALA A 402 -14.41 33.03 3.34
CA ALA A 402 -14.76 33.94 2.25
C ALA A 402 -16.14 34.57 2.49
N THR A 403 -16.23 35.89 2.35
CA THR A 403 -17.46 36.69 2.52
C THR A 403 -17.85 37.41 1.23
N SER A 404 -16.87 37.78 0.40
CA SER A 404 -17.06 38.40 -0.90
C SER A 404 -16.08 37.82 -1.91
N ILE A 405 -16.57 37.58 -3.13
CA ILE A 405 -15.75 37.14 -4.25
C ILE A 405 -16.00 38.09 -5.42
N ARG A 406 -14.94 38.65 -5.99
CA ARG A 406 -14.99 39.50 -7.18
C ARG A 406 -14.27 38.82 -8.32
N LEU A 407 -14.91 38.75 -9.48
CA LEU A 407 -14.31 38.25 -10.71
C LEU A 407 -14.18 39.41 -11.70
N THR A 408 -13.01 39.56 -12.29
CA THR A 408 -12.73 40.54 -13.35
C THR A 408 -12.49 39.81 -14.66
N LEU A 409 -13.27 40.11 -15.70
CA LEU A 409 -13.12 39.47 -17.00
C LEU A 409 -11.95 40.08 -17.77
N ALA A 410 -11.02 39.25 -18.25
CA ALA A 410 -9.83 39.68 -18.97
C ALA A 410 -9.55 38.80 -20.20
N SER A 411 -8.60 39.25 -21.03
CA SER A 411 -8.15 38.52 -22.23
C SER A 411 -9.33 38.08 -23.14
N PRO A 412 -10.04 39.03 -23.77
CA PRO A 412 -11.24 38.73 -24.54
C PRO A 412 -10.92 37.89 -25.78
N ALA A 413 -11.83 36.98 -26.13
CA ALA A 413 -11.87 36.25 -27.39
C ALA A 413 -13.21 36.43 -28.09
N GLY A 414 -13.21 36.60 -29.41
CA GLY A 414 -14.43 36.77 -30.20
C GLY A 414 -15.23 38.05 -29.91
N LEU A 415 -14.60 39.05 -29.26
CA LEU A 415 -15.19 40.36 -28.98
C LEU A 415 -15.05 41.25 -30.22
N THR A 416 -16.16 41.47 -30.92
CA THR A 416 -16.25 42.30 -32.13
C THR A 416 -17.35 43.35 -31.94
N PRO A 417 -17.45 44.38 -32.80
CA PRO A 417 -18.56 45.33 -32.73
C PRO A 417 -19.92 44.63 -32.68
N GLY A 418 -20.80 45.08 -31.77
CA GLY A 418 -22.12 44.49 -31.53
C GLY A 418 -22.14 43.23 -30.64
N ARG A 419 -20.98 42.79 -30.13
CA ARG A 419 -20.87 41.71 -29.14
C ARG A 419 -20.30 42.24 -27.82
N HIS A 420 -20.60 41.52 -26.75
CA HIS A 420 -20.10 41.77 -25.39
C HIS A 420 -19.49 40.51 -24.82
N LEU A 421 -18.75 40.65 -23.72
CA LEU A 421 -18.29 39.49 -22.97
C LEU A 421 -19.46 38.85 -22.25
N ALA A 422 -19.58 37.53 -22.35
CA ALA A 422 -20.66 36.78 -21.72
C ALA A 422 -20.10 35.82 -20.66
N LEU A 423 -20.79 35.77 -19.52
CA LEU A 423 -20.55 34.82 -18.44
C LEU A 423 -21.88 34.18 -18.07
N ALA A 424 -22.04 32.89 -18.37
CA ALA A 424 -23.32 32.20 -18.20
C ALA A 424 -23.60 31.88 -16.74
N GLU A 425 -22.66 31.26 -16.04
CA GLU A 425 -22.91 30.76 -14.68
C GLU A 425 -21.62 30.71 -13.87
N VAL A 426 -21.70 31.00 -12.57
CA VAL A 426 -20.63 30.88 -11.59
C VAL A 426 -21.16 30.20 -10.33
N GLU A 427 -20.65 29.01 -10.04
CA GLU A 427 -21.07 28.19 -8.92
C GLU A 427 -19.94 28.10 -7.88
N PHE A 428 -20.28 28.34 -6.61
CA PHE A 428 -19.33 28.34 -5.50
C PHE A 428 -19.57 27.12 -4.62
N PHE A 429 -18.51 26.44 -4.20
CA PHE A 429 -18.64 25.26 -3.38
C PHE A 429 -17.86 25.37 -2.08
N ARG A 430 -18.44 24.80 -1.02
CA ARG A 430 -17.81 24.60 0.28
C ARG A 430 -17.65 23.13 0.58
N ARG A 431 -16.66 22.79 1.40
CA ARG A 431 -16.64 21.49 2.07
C ARG A 431 -17.55 21.56 3.32
N PRO A 432 -18.43 20.58 3.54
CA PRO A 432 -19.36 20.57 4.67
C PRO A 432 -18.69 20.40 6.03
#